data_AF-A0A1V5XCU5-F1
#
_entry.id   AF-A0A1V5XCU5-F1
#
_cell.length_a   1.000
_cell.length_b   1.000
_cell.length_c   1.000
_cell.angle_alpha   90.00
_cell.angle_beta   90.00
_cell.angle_gamma   90.00
#
_symmetry.space_group_name_H-M   'P 1'
#
loop_
_entity.id
_entity.type
_entity.pdbx_description
1 polymer ?
#
loop_
_entity_poly.entity_id
_entity_poly.type
_entity_poly.pdbx_seq_one_letter_code
_entity_poly.pdbx_strand_id
1 'polypeptide(L)'
;MNRLGSEEKMRNALAQMGIPVGADITIMKKKENLTEIFVDGEYFNTYDAEKDSFLLFAPKSEDVKPFCINLTVANPTLWDENHAYNGAKIRLPATDSEISDAFAIARISEDNTKCCKIINCGLYGTDYTEGFIQGATVREMNYLASRLSALTELEQLAFCGYTVQRGIENLSIKDLINITYNLKSCLVIPDVQNDEQLGEFYADNGFIAELKELPEKVLEYLDMEKIGRDRRETEHGIFTENGYFMNASDEFKELYDGVTPLDNLGSEDYIFKLRIENADKKTVICLPADEEYLQAQKSLLGVESFNECELWEVQSLIPNLHGAICTAGQIEDMNTLAHAVKKLEEKGQLHKFKAVMNYTACQDMDEALGYIEKLSEYDLCTDIICAADYGKYIINQKNNAATESELDKYFDFERFGFDRISEDDVVITPYGAVREKSVQPVMDKKAGSMTEVAN
;
A
#
# COMPACT_ATOMS: atom_id res chain seq x y z
N MET A 1 37.01 -17.71 15.35
CA MET A 1 36.40 -18.97 14.85
C MET A 1 37.30 -19.64 13.83
N ASN A 2 37.40 -20.97 13.87
CA ASN A 2 38.18 -21.77 12.92
C ASN A 2 37.72 -21.48 11.48
N ARG A 3 38.61 -20.90 10.66
CA ARG A 3 38.37 -20.56 9.24
C ARG A 3 37.82 -21.72 8.39
N LEU A 4 38.10 -22.96 8.78
CA LEU A 4 37.68 -24.18 8.09
C LEU A 4 36.18 -24.49 8.29
N GLY A 5 35.58 -24.10 9.42
CA GLY A 5 34.19 -24.45 9.74
C GLY A 5 33.14 -23.57 9.05
N SER A 6 33.46 -22.29 8.83
CA SER A 6 32.56 -21.36 8.13
C SER A 6 32.49 -21.64 6.63
N GLU A 7 33.59 -22.07 6.01
CA GLU A 7 33.63 -22.40 4.58
C GLU A 7 32.89 -23.70 4.28
N GLU A 8 33.00 -24.71 5.14
CA GLU A 8 32.30 -26.00 4.98
C GLU A 8 30.78 -25.86 5.17
N LYS A 9 30.35 -25.03 6.13
CA LYS A 9 28.93 -24.67 6.30
C LYS A 9 28.38 -23.91 5.10
N MET A 10 29.12 -22.91 4.62
CA MET A 10 28.75 -22.14 3.44
C MET A 10 28.65 -23.02 2.19
N ARG A 11 29.60 -23.94 1.96
CA ARG A 11 29.55 -24.91 0.84
C ARG A 11 28.38 -25.88 0.95
N ASN A 12 28.04 -26.33 2.16
CA ASN A 12 26.84 -27.14 2.38
C ASN A 12 25.55 -26.36 2.12
N ALA A 13 25.50 -25.08 2.49
CA ALA A 13 24.35 -24.21 2.20
C ALA A 13 24.20 -23.95 0.68
N LEU A 14 25.31 -23.72 -0.05
CA LEU A 14 25.30 -23.58 -1.52
C LEU A 14 24.81 -24.85 -2.22
N ALA A 15 25.19 -26.04 -1.72
CA ALA A 15 24.73 -27.32 -2.25
C ALA A 15 23.22 -27.55 -2.00
N GLN A 16 22.69 -27.09 -0.86
CA GLN A 16 21.25 -27.12 -0.57
C GLN A 16 20.45 -26.14 -1.45
N MET A 17 21.10 -25.07 -1.94
CA MET A 17 20.51 -24.12 -2.90
C MET A 17 20.62 -24.59 -4.37
N GLY A 18 21.04 -25.84 -4.60
CA GLY A 18 21.06 -26.45 -5.94
C GLY A 18 22.31 -26.18 -6.77
N ILE A 19 23.36 -25.57 -6.20
CA ILE A 19 24.65 -25.38 -6.89
C ILE A 19 25.42 -26.71 -6.91
N PRO A 20 25.89 -27.20 -8.08
CA PRO A 20 26.58 -28.48 -8.18
C PRO A 20 27.91 -28.47 -7.41
N VAL A 21 28.24 -29.59 -6.76
CA VAL A 21 29.49 -29.79 -5.97
C VAL A 21 30.77 -29.64 -6.81
N GLY A 22 30.65 -29.63 -8.15
CA GLY A 22 31.76 -29.44 -9.09
C GLY A 22 31.90 -28.03 -9.69
N ALA A 23 31.08 -27.05 -9.28
CA ALA A 23 31.19 -25.67 -9.75
C ALA A 23 32.43 -24.96 -9.17
N ASP A 24 33.06 -24.09 -9.94
CA ASP A 24 34.27 -23.37 -9.51
C ASP A 24 33.89 -22.21 -8.58
N ILE A 25 34.05 -22.41 -7.27
CA ILE A 25 33.61 -21.44 -6.26
C ILE A 25 34.79 -20.56 -5.84
N THR A 26 34.70 -19.27 -6.16
CA THR A 26 35.67 -18.25 -5.76
C THR A 26 35.10 -17.38 -4.64
N ILE A 27 35.91 -17.13 -3.61
CA ILE A 27 35.48 -16.46 -2.38
C ILE A 27 36.30 -15.18 -2.21
N MET A 28 35.62 -14.04 -2.12
CA MET A 28 36.27 -12.74 -1.92
C MET A 28 35.76 -12.05 -0.65
N LYS A 29 36.69 -11.78 0.28
CA LYS A 29 36.37 -11.16 1.57
C LYS A 29 36.39 -9.64 1.46
N LYS A 30 35.26 -8.98 1.70
CA LYS A 30 35.10 -7.52 1.54
C LYS A 30 35.27 -6.77 2.88
N LYS A 31 34.76 -7.34 3.97
CA LYS A 31 34.83 -6.83 5.36
C LYS A 31 34.95 -8.00 6.34
N GLU A 32 35.06 -7.74 7.65
CA GLU A 32 35.33 -8.79 8.65
C GLU A 32 34.34 -9.96 8.60
N ASN A 33 33.05 -9.70 8.30
CA ASN A 33 31.98 -10.71 8.39
C ASN A 33 31.17 -10.90 7.09
N LEU A 34 31.43 -10.10 6.05
CA LEU A 34 30.74 -10.21 4.76
C LEU A 34 31.67 -10.79 3.70
N THR A 35 31.21 -11.88 3.09
CA THR A 35 31.96 -12.64 2.08
C THR A 35 31.15 -12.72 0.80
N GLU A 36 31.71 -12.19 -0.30
CA GLU A 36 31.11 -12.32 -1.62
C GLU A 36 31.51 -13.68 -2.22
N ILE A 37 30.52 -14.42 -2.69
CA ILE A 37 30.68 -15.76 -3.26
C ILE A 37 30.41 -15.68 -4.75
N PHE A 38 31.33 -16.24 -5.52
CA PHE A 38 31.25 -16.34 -6.97
C PHE A 38 31.22 -17.82 -7.36
N VAL A 39 30.38 -18.17 -8.32
CA VAL A 39 30.21 -19.54 -8.84
C VAL A 39 30.49 -19.49 -10.34
N ASP A 40 31.44 -20.29 -10.80
CA ASP A 40 31.94 -20.31 -12.19
C ASP A 40 32.42 -18.94 -12.70
N GLY A 41 32.92 -18.11 -11.77
CA GLY A 41 33.43 -16.76 -12.06
C GLY A 41 32.38 -15.65 -12.02
N GLU A 42 31.10 -15.96 -11.82
CA GLU A 42 30.01 -14.96 -11.69
C GLU A 42 29.56 -14.79 -10.24
N TYR A 43 29.19 -13.57 -9.86
CA TYR A 43 28.74 -13.25 -8.50
C TYR A 43 27.42 -13.95 -8.19
N PHE A 44 27.39 -14.71 -7.10
CA PHE A 44 26.24 -15.50 -6.67
C PHE A 44 25.49 -14.84 -5.51
N ASN A 45 26.18 -14.59 -4.38
CA ASN A 45 25.54 -14.02 -3.19
C ASN A 45 26.58 -13.48 -2.20
N THR A 46 26.13 -12.68 -1.23
CA THR A 46 26.93 -12.27 -0.07
C THR A 46 26.50 -13.06 1.16
N TYR A 47 27.43 -13.84 1.67
CA TYR A 47 27.28 -14.61 2.89
C TYR A 47 27.79 -13.80 4.08
N ASP A 48 26.89 -13.58 5.03
CA ASP A 48 27.17 -12.96 6.30
C ASP A 48 27.58 -14.06 7.30
N ALA A 49 28.89 -14.13 7.55
CA ALA A 49 29.51 -15.12 8.41
C ALA A 49 29.22 -14.89 9.90
N GLU A 50 28.75 -13.69 10.29
CA GLU A 50 28.24 -13.45 11.63
C GLU A 50 26.82 -13.98 11.78
N LYS A 51 26.00 -13.87 10.72
CA LYS A 51 24.59 -14.30 10.74
C LYS A 51 24.36 -15.72 10.19
N ASP A 52 25.45 -16.46 9.89
CA ASP A 52 25.47 -17.78 9.22
C ASP A 52 24.44 -17.89 8.08
N SER A 53 24.26 -16.82 7.31
CA SER A 53 23.15 -16.68 6.36
C SER A 53 23.53 -15.82 5.16
N PHE A 54 22.81 -16.00 4.06
CA PHE A 54 22.93 -15.16 2.88
C PHE A 54 22.06 -13.91 3.04
N LEU A 55 22.57 -12.76 2.59
CA LEU A 55 21.80 -11.52 2.54
C LEU A 55 20.81 -11.58 1.35
N LEU A 56 19.71 -12.30 1.60
CA LEU A 56 18.46 -12.54 0.86
C LEU A 56 18.37 -12.12 -0.61
N PHE A 57 18.17 -13.13 -1.49
CA PHE A 57 17.03 -13.27 -2.41
C PHE A 57 17.01 -14.73 -2.90
N ALA A 58 16.33 -15.62 -2.19
CA ALA A 58 16.01 -16.95 -2.74
C ALA A 58 14.73 -16.83 -3.60
N PRO A 59 14.73 -17.30 -4.85
CA PRO A 59 13.50 -17.38 -5.64
C PRO A 59 12.52 -18.33 -4.97
N LYS A 60 11.21 -18.05 -5.10
CA LYS A 60 10.13 -18.93 -4.66
C LYS A 60 10.37 -20.35 -5.18
N SER A 61 10.40 -21.34 -4.28
CA SER A 61 10.38 -22.73 -4.72
C SER A 61 9.06 -23.00 -5.47
N GLU A 62 9.14 -23.66 -6.62
CA GLU A 62 8.02 -23.84 -7.56
C GLU A 62 6.89 -24.74 -7.02
N ASP A 63 7.01 -25.30 -5.80
CA ASP A 63 6.08 -26.29 -5.23
C ASP A 63 5.31 -25.83 -3.97
N VAL A 64 5.40 -24.56 -3.56
CA VAL A 64 4.60 -24.07 -2.42
C VAL A 64 3.14 -23.89 -2.87
N LYS A 65 2.21 -24.61 -2.25
CA LYS A 65 0.77 -24.37 -2.45
C LYS A 65 0.47 -22.90 -2.15
N PRO A 66 -0.14 -22.16 -3.09
CA PRO A 66 -0.41 -20.74 -2.89
C PRO A 66 -1.32 -20.55 -1.66
N PHE A 67 -0.97 -19.55 -0.84
CA PHE A 67 -1.80 -19.13 0.28
C PHE A 67 -3.23 -18.88 -0.18
N CYS A 68 -4.21 -19.29 0.62
CA CYS A 68 -5.61 -19.10 0.28
C CYS A 68 -6.46 -18.62 1.45
N ILE A 69 -7.44 -17.78 1.12
CA ILE A 69 -8.51 -17.36 2.04
C ILE A 69 -9.79 -18.10 1.64
N ASN A 70 -10.47 -18.72 2.60
CA ASN A 70 -11.76 -19.34 2.34
C ASN A 70 -12.87 -18.39 2.79
N LEU A 71 -13.75 -17.99 1.89
CA LEU A 71 -14.91 -17.15 2.22
C LEU A 71 -16.22 -17.91 2.07
N THR A 72 -17.19 -17.52 2.89
CA THR A 72 -18.61 -17.79 2.63
C THR A 72 -19.32 -16.48 2.32
N VAL A 73 -19.87 -16.36 1.13
CA VAL A 73 -20.62 -15.17 0.67
C VAL A 73 -22.10 -15.50 0.57
N ALA A 74 -22.96 -14.56 0.93
CA ALA A 74 -24.39 -14.79 0.95
C ALA A 74 -25.19 -13.54 0.59
N ASN A 75 -26.38 -13.77 0.03
CA ASN A 75 -27.42 -12.75 -0.07
C ASN A 75 -28.02 -12.54 1.33
N PRO A 76 -27.96 -11.31 1.90
CA PRO A 76 -28.35 -11.06 3.28
C PRO A 76 -29.82 -11.35 3.54
N THR A 77 -30.72 -11.01 2.62
CA THR A 77 -32.16 -11.25 2.76
C THR A 77 -32.46 -12.75 2.85
N LEU A 78 -31.86 -13.55 1.95
CA LEU A 78 -32.06 -15.00 1.96
C LEU A 78 -31.41 -15.68 3.16
N TRP A 79 -30.28 -15.14 3.62
CA TRP A 79 -29.58 -15.65 4.80
C TRP A 79 -30.44 -15.52 6.06
N ASP A 80 -31.11 -14.39 6.25
CA ASP A 80 -31.91 -14.13 7.44
C ASP A 80 -33.28 -14.84 7.39
N GLU A 81 -33.85 -15.04 6.19
CA GLU A 81 -35.21 -15.58 6.01
C GLU A 81 -35.27 -17.11 5.79
N ASN A 82 -34.16 -17.77 5.44
CA ASN A 82 -34.18 -19.18 5.02
C ASN A 82 -33.08 -20.03 5.68
N HIS A 83 -33.47 -20.84 6.68
CA HIS A 83 -32.57 -21.75 7.39
C HIS A 83 -31.91 -22.85 6.53
N ALA A 84 -32.41 -23.12 5.31
CA ALA A 84 -31.81 -24.10 4.39
C ALA A 84 -30.82 -23.47 3.40
N TYR A 85 -30.73 -22.13 3.35
CA TYR A 85 -29.83 -21.41 2.48
C TYR A 85 -28.45 -21.25 3.14
N ASN A 86 -27.40 -21.69 2.43
CA ASN A 86 -26.03 -21.76 2.96
C ASN A 86 -25.04 -20.82 2.26
N GLY A 87 -25.52 -19.92 1.39
CA GLY A 87 -24.65 -19.06 0.57
C GLY A 87 -23.77 -19.85 -0.41
N ALA A 88 -22.66 -19.24 -0.83
CA ALA A 88 -21.63 -19.84 -1.66
C ALA A 88 -20.28 -19.79 -0.94
N LYS A 89 -19.53 -20.90 -1.04
CA LYS A 89 -18.14 -20.95 -0.58
C LYS A 89 -17.21 -20.65 -1.75
N ILE A 90 -16.26 -19.76 -1.55
CA ILE A 90 -15.24 -19.42 -2.55
C ILE A 90 -13.85 -19.47 -1.90
N ARG A 91 -12.88 -20.00 -2.64
CA ARG A 91 -11.47 -20.03 -2.25
C ARG A 91 -10.75 -18.94 -3.04
N LEU A 92 -10.13 -18.01 -2.33
CA LEU A 92 -9.35 -16.91 -2.90
C LEU A 92 -7.84 -17.20 -2.77
N PRO A 93 -6.98 -16.67 -3.65
CA PRO A 93 -7.33 -15.83 -4.79
C PRO A 93 -8.10 -16.60 -5.88
N ALA A 94 -9.09 -15.95 -6.46
CA ALA A 94 -10.02 -16.47 -7.46
C ALA A 94 -10.08 -15.54 -8.68
N THR A 95 -10.40 -16.13 -9.83
CA THR A 95 -10.68 -15.43 -11.09
C THR A 95 -12.03 -14.71 -11.04
N ASP A 96 -12.24 -13.71 -11.91
CA ASP A 96 -13.53 -13.03 -12.03
C ASP A 96 -14.68 -14.01 -12.37
N SER A 97 -14.40 -15.05 -13.16
CA SER A 97 -15.38 -16.09 -13.48
C SER A 97 -15.77 -16.92 -12.26
N GLU A 98 -14.82 -17.28 -11.40
CA GLU A 98 -15.10 -18.01 -10.16
C GLU A 98 -15.85 -17.14 -9.14
N ILE A 99 -15.56 -15.83 -9.08
CA ILE A 99 -16.30 -14.88 -8.26
C ILE A 99 -17.74 -14.72 -8.77
N SER A 100 -17.92 -14.57 -10.08
CA SER A 100 -19.24 -14.48 -10.71
C SER A 100 -20.07 -15.75 -10.48
N ASP A 101 -19.47 -16.94 -10.61
CA ASP A 101 -20.13 -18.21 -10.32
C ASP A 101 -20.55 -18.31 -8.83
N ALA A 102 -19.67 -17.91 -7.90
CA ALA A 102 -20.01 -17.85 -6.48
C ALA A 102 -21.18 -16.89 -6.20
N PHE A 103 -21.23 -15.72 -6.84
CA PHE A 103 -22.37 -14.80 -6.74
C PHE A 103 -23.66 -15.39 -7.31
N ALA A 104 -23.60 -16.10 -8.44
CA ALA A 104 -24.75 -16.77 -9.02
C ALA A 104 -25.31 -17.86 -8.09
N ILE A 105 -24.43 -18.66 -7.46
CA ILE A 105 -24.80 -19.67 -6.45
C ILE A 105 -25.42 -18.99 -5.23
N ALA A 106 -24.81 -17.91 -4.76
CA ALA A 106 -25.30 -17.12 -3.63
C ALA A 106 -26.54 -16.29 -3.96
N ARG A 107 -27.06 -16.31 -5.20
CA ARG A 107 -28.23 -15.49 -5.62
C ARG A 107 -28.01 -13.99 -5.40
N ILE A 108 -26.80 -13.52 -5.70
CA ILE A 108 -26.41 -12.11 -5.70
C ILE A 108 -26.41 -11.65 -7.16
N SER A 109 -27.18 -10.61 -7.50
CA SER A 109 -27.20 -10.05 -8.85
C SER A 109 -25.99 -9.13 -9.09
N GLU A 110 -25.51 -9.04 -10.33
CA GLU A 110 -24.38 -8.17 -10.70
C GLU A 110 -24.61 -6.69 -10.34
N ASP A 111 -25.86 -6.21 -10.49
CA ASP A 111 -26.25 -4.84 -10.11
C ASP A 111 -26.28 -4.60 -8.57
N ASN A 112 -26.17 -5.68 -7.77
CA ASN A 112 -26.34 -5.64 -6.33
C ASN A 112 -25.17 -6.29 -5.57
N THR A 113 -23.98 -6.34 -6.17
CA THR A 113 -22.76 -6.88 -5.54
C THR A 113 -22.39 -6.15 -4.25
N LYS A 114 -22.78 -4.87 -4.11
CA LYS A 114 -22.62 -4.07 -2.87
C LYS A 114 -23.46 -4.59 -1.70
N CYS A 115 -24.51 -5.38 -1.95
CA CYS A 115 -25.31 -6.03 -0.92
C CYS A 115 -24.84 -7.44 -0.58
N CYS A 116 -23.72 -7.91 -1.15
CA CYS A 116 -23.11 -9.17 -0.74
C CYS A 116 -22.68 -9.10 0.73
N LYS A 117 -23.09 -10.08 1.55
CA LYS A 117 -22.62 -10.23 2.93
C LYS A 117 -21.57 -11.34 2.97
N ILE A 118 -20.39 -11.04 3.53
CA ILE A 118 -19.39 -12.06 3.86
C ILE A 118 -19.75 -12.60 5.24
N ILE A 119 -20.00 -13.90 5.33
CA ILE A 119 -20.47 -14.58 6.55
C ILE A 119 -19.31 -15.08 7.41
N ASN A 120 -18.30 -15.65 6.76
CA ASN A 120 -17.11 -16.17 7.41
C ASN A 120 -15.90 -16.01 6.47
N CYS A 121 -14.74 -15.71 7.06
CA CYS A 121 -13.43 -15.70 6.43
C CYS A 121 -12.46 -16.58 7.22
N GLY A 122 -11.97 -17.65 6.60
CA GLY A 122 -10.88 -18.45 7.14
C GLY A 122 -9.52 -17.86 6.73
N LEU A 123 -8.77 -17.36 7.71
CA LEU A 123 -7.45 -16.74 7.54
C LEU A 123 -6.46 -17.34 8.55
N TYR A 124 -5.33 -17.88 8.08
CA TYR A 124 -4.32 -18.58 8.90
C TYR A 124 -4.91 -19.62 9.87
N GLY A 125 -5.91 -20.38 9.43
CA GLY A 125 -6.55 -21.42 10.24
C GLY A 125 -7.54 -20.92 11.29
N THR A 126 -7.75 -19.60 11.39
CA THR A 126 -8.78 -19.00 12.23
C THR A 126 -9.97 -18.57 11.38
N ASP A 127 -11.17 -18.91 11.84
CA ASP A 127 -12.43 -18.48 11.22
C ASP A 127 -12.90 -17.17 11.88
N TYR A 128 -13.07 -16.14 11.05
CA TYR A 128 -13.53 -14.82 11.46
C TYR A 128 -14.95 -14.59 10.94
N THR A 129 -15.83 -14.06 11.80
CA THR A 129 -17.22 -13.70 11.44
C THR A 129 -17.54 -12.21 11.64
N GLU A 130 -16.61 -11.46 12.24
CA GLU A 130 -16.73 -10.03 12.58
C GLU A 130 -15.37 -9.32 12.36
N GLY A 131 -15.25 -8.04 12.74
CA GLY A 131 -14.02 -7.26 12.57
C GLY A 131 -13.79 -6.84 11.12
N PHE A 132 -12.60 -7.09 10.58
CA PHE A 132 -12.17 -6.66 9.24
C PHE A 132 -13.07 -7.13 8.09
N ILE A 133 -13.92 -8.13 8.31
CA ILE A 133 -14.89 -8.63 7.34
C ILE A 133 -16.06 -7.65 7.17
N GLN A 134 -16.42 -6.91 8.21
CA GLN A 134 -17.54 -5.97 8.15
C GLN A 134 -17.20 -4.83 7.20
N GLY A 135 -18.04 -4.64 6.18
CA GLY A 135 -17.83 -3.63 5.14
C GLY A 135 -16.81 -4.02 4.06
N ALA A 136 -16.14 -5.17 4.19
CA ALA A 136 -15.21 -5.64 3.16
C ALA A 136 -15.95 -6.20 1.94
N THR A 137 -15.41 -5.91 0.76
CA THR A 137 -15.89 -6.49 -0.49
C THR A 137 -15.15 -7.79 -0.82
N VAL A 138 -15.79 -8.66 -1.60
CA VAL A 138 -15.14 -9.89 -2.11
C VAL A 138 -13.91 -9.54 -2.96
N ARG A 139 -13.93 -8.40 -3.66
CA ARG A 139 -12.77 -7.94 -4.43
C ARG A 139 -11.59 -7.56 -3.55
N GLU A 140 -11.81 -6.83 -2.46
CA GLU A 140 -10.75 -6.50 -1.49
C GLU A 140 -10.18 -7.75 -0.83
N MET A 141 -11.04 -8.70 -0.47
CA MET A 141 -10.59 -10.00 0.06
C MET A 141 -9.79 -10.79 -0.98
N ASN A 142 -10.21 -10.77 -2.25
CA ASN A 142 -9.51 -11.43 -3.34
C ASN A 142 -8.13 -10.82 -3.58
N TYR A 143 -8.07 -9.49 -3.49
CA TYR A 143 -6.83 -8.74 -3.57
C TYR A 143 -5.89 -9.05 -2.40
N LEU A 144 -6.39 -9.04 -1.16
CA LEU A 144 -5.62 -9.44 0.02
C LEU A 144 -5.09 -10.87 -0.14
N ALA A 145 -5.92 -11.83 -0.55
CA ALA A 145 -5.50 -13.21 -0.78
C ALA A 145 -4.39 -13.29 -1.83
N SER A 146 -4.50 -12.52 -2.92
CA SER A 146 -3.48 -12.43 -3.97
C SER A 146 -2.16 -11.88 -3.40
N ARG A 147 -2.21 -10.80 -2.62
CA ARG A 147 -1.04 -10.24 -1.94
C ARG A 147 -0.38 -11.24 -1.01
N LEU A 148 -1.15 -11.89 -0.13
CA LEU A 148 -0.62 -12.88 0.81
C LEU A 148 -0.03 -14.10 0.09
N SER A 149 -0.62 -14.56 -1.03
CA SER A 149 -0.05 -15.61 -1.87
C SER A 149 1.27 -15.20 -2.54
N ALA A 150 1.49 -13.89 -2.69
CA ALA A 150 2.72 -13.36 -3.24
C ALA A 150 3.85 -13.25 -2.20
N LEU A 151 3.54 -13.24 -0.90
CA LEU A 151 4.51 -13.12 0.19
C LEU A 151 5.34 -14.39 0.38
N THR A 152 6.60 -14.20 0.77
CA THR A 152 7.47 -15.26 1.31
C THR A 152 6.96 -15.75 2.67
N GLU A 153 7.46 -16.90 3.14
CA GLU A 153 7.07 -17.45 4.45
C GLU A 153 7.38 -16.47 5.60
N LEU A 154 8.56 -15.83 5.58
CA LEU A 154 8.96 -14.86 6.61
C LEU A 154 8.06 -13.61 6.59
N GLU A 155 7.68 -13.13 5.40
CA GLU A 155 6.74 -12.01 5.27
C GLU A 155 5.33 -12.39 5.72
N GLN A 156 4.88 -13.64 5.52
CA GLN A 156 3.62 -14.11 6.09
C GLN A 156 3.65 -14.14 7.61
N LEU A 157 4.77 -14.58 8.21
CA LEU A 157 4.98 -14.49 9.66
C LEU A 157 4.98 -13.04 10.14
N ALA A 158 5.62 -12.13 9.40
CA ALA A 158 5.62 -10.70 9.71
C ALA A 158 4.22 -10.12 9.65
N PHE A 159 3.44 -10.47 8.63
CA PHE A 159 2.03 -10.09 8.52
C PHE A 159 1.23 -10.56 9.74
N CYS A 160 1.36 -11.84 10.12
CA CYS A 160 0.71 -12.38 11.31
C CYS A 160 1.09 -11.58 12.57
N GLY A 161 2.39 -11.38 12.81
CA GLY A 161 2.87 -10.61 13.96
C GLY A 161 2.35 -9.17 13.99
N TYR A 162 2.29 -8.51 12.83
CA TYR A 162 1.75 -7.16 12.71
C TYR A 162 0.26 -7.12 13.10
N THR A 163 -0.53 -8.08 12.61
CA THR A 163 -1.97 -8.16 12.94
C THR A 163 -2.21 -8.46 14.41
N VAL A 164 -1.36 -9.29 15.05
CA VAL A 164 -1.44 -9.56 16.49
C VAL A 164 -1.07 -8.31 17.28
N GLN A 165 0.01 -7.61 16.91
CA GLN A 165 0.46 -6.41 17.62
C GLN A 165 -0.59 -5.30 17.61
N ARG A 166 -1.33 -5.14 16.51
CA ARG A 166 -2.41 -4.14 16.41
C ARG A 166 -3.78 -4.61 16.89
N GLY A 167 -3.92 -5.90 17.22
CA GLY A 167 -5.21 -6.54 17.50
C GLY A 167 -6.03 -6.64 16.22
N ILE A 168 -6.10 -7.84 15.63
CA ILE A 168 -6.74 -8.07 14.33
C ILE A 168 -8.23 -7.67 14.32
N GLU A 169 -8.88 -7.76 15.47
CA GLU A 169 -10.26 -7.32 15.69
C GLU A 169 -10.48 -5.81 15.51
N ASN A 170 -9.43 -5.01 15.64
CA ASN A 170 -9.47 -3.55 15.45
C ASN A 170 -9.09 -3.12 14.04
N LEU A 171 -8.75 -4.07 13.17
CA LEU A 171 -8.30 -3.80 11.80
C LEU A 171 -9.48 -3.90 10.83
N SER A 172 -9.46 -3.04 9.80
CA SER A 172 -10.32 -3.15 8.62
C SER A 172 -9.62 -3.94 7.51
N ILE A 173 -10.36 -4.35 6.47
CA ILE A 173 -9.74 -4.94 5.28
C ILE A 173 -8.73 -4.00 4.63
N LYS A 174 -8.97 -2.68 4.69
CA LYS A 174 -8.05 -1.63 4.25
C LYS A 174 -6.73 -1.71 5.01
N ASP A 175 -6.79 -1.83 6.34
CA ASP A 175 -5.58 -1.96 7.16
C ASP A 175 -4.80 -3.22 6.81
N LEU A 176 -5.48 -4.37 6.66
CA LEU A 176 -4.83 -5.62 6.27
C LEU A 176 -4.13 -5.51 4.91
N ILE A 177 -4.77 -4.91 3.92
CA ILE A 177 -4.15 -4.67 2.60
C ILE A 177 -2.90 -3.79 2.76
N ASN A 178 -2.98 -2.69 3.51
CA ASN A 178 -1.85 -1.79 3.73
C ASN A 178 -0.72 -2.44 4.53
N ILE A 179 -1.01 -3.31 5.49
CA ILE A 179 0.02 -4.08 6.22
C ILE A 179 0.87 -4.88 5.22
N THR A 180 0.29 -5.46 4.16
CA THR A 180 1.07 -6.19 3.14
C THR A 180 2.11 -5.34 2.38
N TYR A 181 2.10 -4.01 2.54
CA TYR A 181 3.10 -3.09 1.97
C TYR A 181 4.11 -2.58 2.99
N ASN A 182 3.85 -2.79 4.28
CA ASN A 182 4.66 -2.25 5.38
C ASN A 182 5.49 -3.34 6.09
N LEU A 183 5.68 -4.50 5.44
CA LEU A 183 6.40 -5.63 6.04
C LEU A 183 7.93 -5.47 6.02
N LYS A 184 8.48 -4.56 5.21
CA LYS A 184 9.95 -4.42 5.05
C LYS A 184 10.67 -3.96 6.32
N SER A 185 9.99 -3.22 7.21
CA SER A 185 10.53 -2.77 8.50
C SER A 185 10.28 -3.77 9.63
N CYS A 186 9.58 -4.87 9.35
CA CYS A 186 9.27 -5.88 10.34
C CYS A 186 10.44 -6.85 10.49
N LEU A 187 10.73 -7.21 11.72
CA LEU A 187 11.66 -8.27 12.07
C LEU A 187 10.89 -9.40 12.74
N VAL A 188 11.13 -10.60 12.25
CA VAL A 188 10.58 -11.84 12.81
C VAL A 188 11.73 -12.74 13.16
N ILE A 189 11.70 -13.29 14.37
CA ILE A 189 12.60 -14.35 14.81
C ILE A 189 11.73 -15.58 15.05
N PRO A 190 11.71 -16.54 14.11
CA PRO A 190 10.94 -17.77 14.26
C PRO A 190 11.34 -18.53 15.53
N ASP A 191 10.40 -19.28 16.09
CA ASP A 191 10.60 -20.20 17.21
C ASP A 191 11.05 -19.59 18.56
N VAL A 192 11.19 -18.25 18.65
CA VAL A 192 11.46 -17.54 19.91
C VAL A 192 10.15 -17.17 20.61
N GLN A 193 9.91 -17.76 21.78
CA GLN A 193 8.61 -17.73 22.47
C GLN A 193 8.65 -17.06 23.85
N ASN A 194 9.83 -16.71 24.35
CA ASN A 194 9.99 -16.08 25.67
C ASN A 194 11.25 -15.21 25.76
N ASP A 195 11.34 -14.43 26.83
CA ASP A 195 12.44 -13.47 27.06
C ASP A 195 13.80 -14.17 27.20
N GLU A 196 13.86 -15.39 27.74
CA GLU A 196 15.11 -16.15 27.86
C GLU A 196 15.67 -16.51 26.48
N GLN A 197 14.85 -17.11 25.61
CA GLN A 197 15.21 -17.45 24.23
C GLN A 197 15.56 -16.21 23.38
N LEU A 198 14.87 -15.09 23.62
CA LEU A 198 15.18 -13.84 22.95
C LEU A 198 16.55 -13.30 23.40
N GLY A 199 16.85 -13.38 24.70
CA GLY A 199 18.17 -13.00 25.23
C GLY A 199 19.30 -13.83 24.65
N GLU A 200 19.11 -15.15 24.59
CA GLU A 200 20.03 -16.08 23.93
C GLU A 200 20.25 -15.69 22.46
N PHE A 201 19.19 -15.44 21.70
CA PHE A 201 19.29 -15.02 20.30
C PHE A 201 20.14 -13.75 20.13
N TYR A 202 19.91 -12.71 20.94
CA TYR A 202 20.66 -11.45 20.83
C TYR A 202 22.12 -11.59 21.27
N ALA A 203 22.38 -12.41 22.29
CA ALA A 203 23.73 -12.67 22.78
C ALA A 203 24.53 -13.51 21.78
N ASP A 204 23.98 -14.63 21.30
CA ASP A 204 24.66 -15.59 20.42
C ASP A 204 24.95 -15.03 19.03
N ASN A 205 24.06 -14.17 18.52
CA ASN A 205 24.26 -13.50 17.23
C ASN A 205 25.10 -12.22 17.34
N GLY A 206 25.60 -11.88 18.54
CA GLY A 206 26.46 -10.71 18.76
C GLY A 206 25.75 -9.38 18.51
N PHE A 207 24.43 -9.30 18.70
CA PHE A 207 23.68 -8.05 18.56
C PHE A 207 23.85 -7.10 19.75
N ILE A 208 24.48 -7.58 20.83
CA ILE A 208 24.85 -6.78 21.99
C ILE A 208 26.36 -6.54 21.96
N ALA A 209 26.75 -5.34 21.55
CA ALA A 209 28.16 -4.97 21.36
C ALA A 209 28.99 -5.15 22.66
N GLU A 210 28.37 -4.89 23.81
CA GLU A 210 28.97 -5.03 25.13
C GLU A 210 29.31 -6.49 25.49
N LEU A 211 28.63 -7.47 24.88
CA LEU A 211 28.86 -8.89 25.13
C LEU A 211 29.93 -9.49 24.19
N LYS A 212 30.21 -8.87 23.04
CA LYS A 212 31.20 -9.38 22.05
C LYS A 212 32.61 -9.53 22.63
N GLU A 213 32.99 -8.65 23.55
CA GLU A 213 34.33 -8.60 24.14
C GLU A 213 34.44 -9.44 25.43
N LEU A 214 33.34 -10.07 25.89
CA LEU A 214 33.35 -10.87 27.12
C LEU A 214 33.85 -12.29 26.87
N PRO A 215 34.63 -12.88 27.79
CA PRO A 215 34.99 -14.28 27.72
C PRO A 215 33.74 -15.18 27.75
N GLU A 216 33.74 -16.26 26.95
CA GLU A 216 32.62 -17.22 26.85
C GLU A 216 32.13 -17.73 28.21
N LYS A 217 33.06 -17.99 29.15
CA LYS A 217 32.72 -18.39 30.52
C LYS A 217 31.92 -17.36 31.32
N VAL A 218 31.97 -16.08 30.95
CA VAL A 218 31.19 -15.02 31.60
C VAL A 218 29.77 -14.99 31.04
N LEU A 219 29.58 -15.36 29.76
CA LEU A 219 28.26 -15.45 29.13
C LEU A 219 27.36 -16.47 29.84
N GLU A 220 27.95 -17.57 30.34
CA GLU A 220 27.23 -18.59 31.15
C GLU A 220 26.62 -18.05 32.46
N TYR A 221 27.04 -16.87 32.94
CA TYR A 221 26.51 -16.24 34.15
C TYR A 221 25.56 -15.07 33.84
N LEU A 222 25.30 -14.78 32.57
CA LEU A 222 24.38 -13.71 32.18
C LEU A 222 22.92 -14.19 32.35
N ASP A 223 22.09 -13.26 32.81
CA ASP A 223 20.66 -13.46 32.91
C ASP A 223 20.02 -13.18 31.54
N MET A 224 19.87 -14.24 30.74
CA MET A 224 19.33 -14.14 29.37
C MET A 224 17.89 -13.66 29.38
N GLU A 225 17.09 -14.08 30.36
CA GLU A 225 15.71 -13.59 30.51
C GLU A 225 15.68 -12.07 30.71
N LYS A 226 16.57 -11.53 31.55
CA LYS A 226 16.67 -10.08 31.73
C LYS A 226 17.10 -9.36 30.46
N ILE A 227 18.05 -9.92 29.70
CA ILE A 227 18.51 -9.34 28.44
C ILE A 227 17.38 -9.31 27.41
N GLY A 228 16.69 -10.43 27.20
CA GLY A 228 15.60 -10.48 26.23
C GLY A 228 14.41 -9.62 26.64
N ARG A 229 14.10 -9.53 27.93
CA ARG A 229 13.06 -8.61 28.43
C ARG A 229 13.40 -7.15 28.12
N ASP A 230 14.64 -6.73 28.40
CA ASP A 230 15.12 -5.36 28.11
C ASP A 230 15.04 -5.04 26.62
N ARG A 231 15.44 -5.99 25.76
CA ARG A 231 15.32 -5.87 24.30
C ARG A 231 13.86 -5.77 23.86
N ARG A 232 13.01 -6.70 24.29
CA ARG A 232 11.59 -6.71 23.95
C ARG A 232 10.89 -5.41 24.32
N GLU A 233 11.14 -4.91 25.53
CA GLU A 233 10.53 -3.66 26.01
C GLU A 233 11.05 -2.44 25.24
N THR A 234 12.35 -2.38 24.94
CA THR A 234 12.97 -1.29 24.18
C THR A 234 12.52 -1.25 22.73
N GLU A 235 12.37 -2.40 22.10
CA GLU A 235 12.02 -2.56 20.68
C GLU A 235 10.50 -2.66 20.46
N HIS A 236 9.72 -2.57 21.55
CA HIS A 236 8.26 -2.70 21.54
C HIS A 236 7.75 -3.98 20.86
N GLY A 237 8.54 -5.05 20.91
CA GLY A 237 8.21 -6.32 20.28
C GLY A 237 7.27 -7.18 21.11
N ILE A 238 6.73 -8.21 20.48
CA ILE A 238 5.76 -9.14 21.04
C ILE A 238 6.12 -10.59 20.71
N PHE A 239 5.70 -11.52 21.56
CA PHE A 239 5.69 -12.94 21.23
C PHE A 239 4.39 -13.31 20.53
N THR A 240 4.52 -14.08 19.45
CA THR A 240 3.42 -14.61 18.65
C THR A 240 3.51 -16.14 18.65
N GLU A 241 2.46 -16.84 18.23
CA GLU A 241 2.49 -18.31 18.13
C GLU A 241 3.68 -18.83 17.31
N ASN A 242 4.16 -18.05 16.33
CA ASN A 242 5.21 -18.45 15.41
C ASN A 242 6.58 -17.82 15.69
N GLY A 243 6.74 -17.11 16.82
CA GLY A 243 8.01 -16.52 17.22
C GLY A 243 7.90 -15.08 17.69
N TYR A 244 9.05 -14.41 17.79
CA TYR A 244 9.14 -13.01 18.20
C TYR A 244 8.95 -12.08 16.99
N PHE A 245 8.16 -11.02 17.17
CA PHE A 245 7.90 -10.01 16.17
C PHE A 245 8.19 -8.61 16.73
N MET A 246 8.84 -7.77 15.93
CA MET A 246 8.91 -6.33 16.17
C MET A 246 8.76 -5.57 14.84
N ASN A 247 8.29 -4.34 14.92
CA ASN A 247 8.32 -3.41 13.80
C ASN A 247 9.33 -2.30 14.12
N ALA A 248 10.38 -2.18 13.31
CA ALA A 248 11.44 -1.21 13.52
C ALA A 248 11.08 0.21 13.06
N SER A 249 9.92 0.41 12.44
CA SER A 249 9.45 1.69 11.93
C SER A 249 8.10 2.07 12.52
N ASP A 250 8.01 3.29 13.03
CA ASP A 250 6.72 3.90 13.41
C ASP A 250 5.97 4.48 12.20
N GLU A 251 6.61 4.55 11.02
CA GLU A 251 5.99 5.03 9.80
C GLU A 251 5.12 3.94 9.18
N PHE A 252 3.82 4.23 9.00
CA PHE A 252 2.87 3.37 8.29
C PHE A 252 2.46 4.02 6.98
N LYS A 253 2.80 3.38 5.86
CA LYS A 253 2.42 3.83 4.52
C LYS A 253 1.03 3.32 4.15
N GLU A 254 0.06 4.22 4.11
CA GLU A 254 -1.28 3.93 3.56
C GLU A 254 -1.25 4.09 2.04
N LEU A 255 -1.24 2.96 1.31
CA LEU A 255 -1.29 2.91 -0.16
C LEU A 255 -2.70 2.67 -0.70
N TYR A 256 -3.56 2.03 0.09
CA TYR A 256 -4.96 1.81 -0.22
C TYR A 256 -5.83 2.62 0.73
N ASP A 257 -6.64 3.51 0.17
CA ASP A 257 -7.56 4.41 0.88
C ASP A 257 -8.98 3.82 1.05
N GLY A 258 -9.23 2.62 0.53
CA GLY A 258 -10.56 2.00 0.54
C GLY A 258 -11.44 2.34 -0.67
N VAL A 259 -10.95 3.20 -1.57
CA VAL A 259 -11.73 3.70 -2.72
C VAL A 259 -10.99 3.52 -4.04
N THR A 260 -9.66 3.65 -4.01
CA THR A 260 -8.78 3.48 -5.17
C THR A 260 -8.97 2.07 -5.76
N PRO A 261 -9.26 1.93 -7.07
CA PRO A 261 -9.45 0.62 -7.67
C PRO A 261 -8.25 -0.30 -7.40
N LEU A 262 -8.52 -1.52 -6.92
CA LEU A 262 -7.48 -2.45 -6.45
C LEU A 262 -6.50 -2.85 -7.56
N ASP A 263 -6.95 -2.89 -8.82
CA ASP A 263 -6.10 -3.17 -9.99
C ASP A 263 -5.02 -2.09 -10.20
N ASN A 264 -5.22 -0.92 -9.60
CA ASN A 264 -4.25 0.17 -9.61
C ASN A 264 -3.23 0.05 -8.47
N LEU A 265 -3.47 -0.82 -7.48
CA LEU A 265 -2.56 -1.08 -6.37
C LEU A 265 -1.56 -2.17 -6.78
N GLY A 266 -0.29 -2.01 -6.40
CA GLY A 266 0.68 -3.10 -6.50
C GLY A 266 1.53 -3.20 -7.78
N SER A 267 1.54 -2.22 -8.69
CA SER A 267 2.84 -1.86 -9.28
C SER A 267 3.45 -0.82 -8.35
N GLU A 268 4.49 -1.20 -7.61
CA GLU A 268 5.15 -0.27 -6.70
C GLU A 268 5.74 0.87 -7.55
N ASP A 269 5.25 2.08 -7.29
CA ASP A 269 5.81 3.35 -7.75
C ASP A 269 5.49 3.80 -9.19
N TYR A 270 4.27 3.57 -9.69
CA TYR A 270 3.84 4.20 -10.95
C TYR A 270 2.72 5.23 -10.75
N ILE A 271 2.86 6.38 -11.39
CA ILE A 271 1.81 7.35 -11.71
C ILE A 271 1.21 7.04 -13.08
N PHE A 272 2.04 6.56 -14.02
CA PHE A 272 1.61 6.09 -15.33
C PHE A 272 2.19 4.72 -15.66
N LYS A 273 1.40 3.88 -16.31
CA LYS A 273 1.82 2.56 -16.80
C LYS A 273 1.37 2.38 -18.23
N LEU A 274 2.30 1.98 -19.07
CA LEU A 274 2.18 2.02 -20.52
C LEU A 274 2.55 0.66 -21.10
N ARG A 275 1.76 0.16 -22.04
CA ARG A 275 2.13 -0.97 -22.89
C ARG A 275 2.43 -0.43 -24.28
N ILE A 276 3.68 -0.58 -24.69
CA ILE A 276 4.15 -0.11 -25.99
C ILE A 276 4.79 -1.24 -26.78
N GLU A 277 4.71 -1.11 -28.10
CA GLU A 277 5.26 -2.07 -29.05
C GLU A 277 6.02 -1.34 -30.16
N ASN A 278 7.09 -1.95 -30.65
CA ASN A 278 7.62 -1.63 -31.97
C ASN A 278 7.92 -2.92 -32.72
N ALA A 279 7.41 -3.03 -33.94
CA ALA A 279 7.42 -4.22 -34.77
C ALA A 279 6.84 -5.43 -34.01
N ASP A 280 7.69 -6.36 -33.55
CA ASP A 280 7.30 -7.56 -32.81
C ASP A 280 7.76 -7.54 -31.34
N LYS A 281 8.32 -6.42 -30.87
CA LYS A 281 8.86 -6.29 -29.51
C LYS A 281 7.92 -5.49 -28.63
N LYS A 282 7.48 -6.11 -27.54
CA LYS A 282 6.55 -5.53 -26.55
C LYS A 282 7.26 -5.27 -25.23
N THR A 283 6.97 -4.14 -24.61
CA THR A 283 7.41 -3.85 -23.25
C THR A 283 6.36 -3.09 -22.46
N VAL A 284 6.52 -3.10 -21.14
CA VAL A 284 5.71 -2.33 -20.20
C VAL A 284 6.60 -1.30 -19.53
N ILE A 285 6.21 -0.04 -19.61
CA ILE A 285 6.91 1.08 -18.97
C ILE A 285 6.08 1.60 -17.81
N CYS A 286 6.70 1.69 -16.63
CA CYS A 286 6.12 2.32 -15.45
C CYS A 286 6.85 3.65 -15.20
N LEU A 287 6.12 4.72 -14.94
CA LEU A 287 6.64 6.06 -14.68
C LEU A 287 6.16 6.54 -13.29
N PRO A 288 6.99 7.22 -12.49
CA PRO A 288 8.27 7.78 -12.90
C PRO A 288 9.39 6.74 -13.01
N ALA A 289 10.26 6.95 -13.98
CA ALA A 289 11.45 6.14 -14.23
C ALA A 289 12.70 7.05 -14.34
N ASP A 290 13.86 6.46 -14.11
CA ASP A 290 15.14 7.12 -14.38
C ASP A 290 15.51 7.03 -15.88
N GLU A 291 16.46 7.88 -16.28
CA GLU A 291 16.90 7.96 -17.67
C GLU A 291 17.58 6.65 -18.14
N GLU A 292 18.33 5.98 -17.26
CA GLU A 292 19.03 4.74 -17.58
C GLU A 292 18.06 3.62 -17.96
N TYR A 293 16.97 3.47 -17.19
CA TYR A 293 15.88 2.55 -17.48
C TYR A 293 15.21 2.88 -18.82
N LEU A 294 14.86 4.15 -19.08
CA LEU A 294 14.21 4.53 -20.34
C LEU A 294 15.10 4.26 -21.55
N GLN A 295 16.41 4.49 -21.44
CA GLN A 295 17.39 4.16 -22.49
C GLN A 295 17.51 2.64 -22.71
N ALA A 296 17.46 1.84 -21.64
CA ALA A 296 17.41 0.38 -21.76
C ALA A 296 16.15 -0.10 -22.50
N GLN A 297 14.98 0.53 -22.24
CA GLN A 297 13.74 0.21 -22.96
C GLN A 297 13.80 0.60 -24.44
N LYS A 298 14.36 1.78 -24.77
CA LYS A 298 14.62 2.20 -26.17
C LYS A 298 15.52 1.19 -26.89
N SER A 299 16.60 0.76 -26.23
CA SER A 299 17.52 -0.25 -26.76
C SER A 299 16.86 -1.62 -26.96
N LEU A 300 16.01 -2.05 -26.02
CA LEU A 300 15.25 -3.30 -26.12
C LEU A 300 14.34 -3.29 -27.35
N LEU A 301 13.58 -2.21 -27.52
CA LEU A 301 12.66 -2.00 -28.65
C LEU A 301 13.40 -1.76 -29.97
N GLY A 302 14.66 -1.32 -29.91
CA GLY A 302 15.46 -0.98 -31.09
C GLY A 302 15.07 0.36 -31.71
N VAL A 303 14.65 1.32 -30.88
CA VAL A 303 14.26 2.68 -31.27
C VAL A 303 15.24 3.71 -30.73
N GLU A 304 15.34 4.85 -31.41
CA GLU A 304 16.02 6.03 -30.86
C GLU A 304 15.03 6.91 -30.06
N SER A 305 13.75 6.88 -30.45
CA SER A 305 12.67 7.63 -29.80
C SER A 305 11.42 6.78 -29.61
N PHE A 306 10.72 6.96 -28.49
CA PHE A 306 9.42 6.33 -28.26
C PHE A 306 8.33 6.82 -29.23
N ASN A 307 8.56 7.91 -29.99
CA ASN A 307 7.71 8.33 -31.10
C ASN A 307 7.54 7.24 -32.18
N GLU A 308 8.50 6.32 -32.26
CA GLU A 308 8.50 5.21 -33.22
C GLU A 308 7.66 4.01 -32.73
N CYS A 309 7.15 4.06 -31.49
CA CYS A 309 6.40 2.96 -30.88
C CYS A 309 4.89 3.16 -30.99
N GLU A 310 4.16 2.06 -31.13
CA GLU A 310 2.71 2.01 -31.00
C GLU A 310 2.32 1.86 -29.53
N LEU A 311 1.38 2.69 -29.09
CA LEU A 311 0.85 2.68 -27.74
C LEU A 311 -0.45 1.87 -27.71
N TRP A 312 -0.47 0.80 -26.93
CA TRP A 312 -1.60 -0.12 -26.85
C TRP A 312 -2.50 0.13 -25.66
N GLU A 313 -1.89 0.41 -24.51
CA GLU A 313 -2.63 0.59 -23.27
C GLU A 313 -1.93 1.64 -22.40
N VAL A 314 -2.73 2.47 -21.76
CA VAL A 314 -2.30 3.50 -20.81
C VAL A 314 -3.07 3.31 -19.53
N GLN A 315 -2.42 3.42 -18.39
CA GLN A 315 -3.06 3.54 -17.09
C GLN A 315 -2.47 4.77 -16.41
N SER A 316 -3.35 5.61 -15.83
CA SER A 316 -2.98 6.86 -15.14
C SER A 316 -3.63 6.90 -13.77
N LEU A 317 -2.84 7.18 -12.73
CA LEU A 317 -3.35 7.45 -11.38
C LEU A 317 -3.81 8.91 -11.19
N ILE A 318 -3.52 9.77 -12.18
CA ILE A 318 -4.00 11.15 -12.22
C ILE A 318 -5.38 11.15 -12.91
N PRO A 319 -6.43 11.69 -12.25
CA PRO A 319 -7.76 11.81 -12.85
C PRO A 319 -7.73 12.54 -14.20
N ASN A 320 -8.67 12.19 -15.07
CA ASN A 320 -8.94 12.86 -16.37
C ASN A 320 -7.82 12.78 -17.43
N LEU A 321 -6.60 12.36 -17.09
CA LEU A 321 -5.48 12.27 -18.04
C LEU A 321 -5.40 10.97 -18.85
N HIS A 322 -6.11 9.91 -18.46
CA HIS A 322 -6.08 8.65 -19.21
C HIS A 322 -6.49 8.83 -20.69
N GLY A 323 -7.49 9.67 -20.97
CA GLY A 323 -7.96 9.94 -22.33
C GLY A 323 -7.13 10.96 -23.12
N ALA A 324 -6.19 11.65 -22.49
CA ALA A 324 -5.33 12.66 -23.12
C ALA A 324 -4.04 12.08 -23.73
N ILE A 325 -3.69 10.86 -23.34
CA ILE A 325 -2.47 10.19 -23.74
C ILE A 325 -2.78 9.36 -24.99
N CYS A 326 -2.30 9.86 -26.13
CA CYS A 326 -2.63 9.30 -27.44
C CYS A 326 -1.43 8.64 -28.11
N THR A 327 -0.21 8.94 -27.67
CA THR A 327 1.03 8.49 -28.34
C THR A 327 2.11 8.12 -27.34
N ALA A 328 2.97 7.16 -27.72
CA ALA A 328 4.18 6.82 -26.95
C ALA A 328 5.23 7.95 -26.97
N GLY A 329 5.09 8.94 -27.85
CA GLY A 329 5.91 10.15 -27.87
C GLY A 329 5.84 10.99 -26.60
N GLN A 330 4.73 10.90 -25.87
CA GLN A 330 4.47 11.68 -24.66
C GLN A 330 5.16 11.11 -23.40
N ILE A 331 5.90 10.00 -23.51
CA ILE A 331 6.50 9.30 -22.35
C ILE A 331 7.41 10.20 -21.52
N GLU A 332 8.17 11.10 -22.15
CA GLU A 332 9.10 12.00 -21.46
C GLU A 332 8.34 13.08 -20.64
N ASP A 333 7.26 13.63 -21.20
CA ASP A 333 6.37 14.58 -20.52
C ASP A 333 5.63 13.90 -19.36
N MET A 334 5.12 12.69 -19.60
CA MET A 334 4.50 11.84 -18.58
C MET A 334 5.46 11.54 -17.44
N ASN A 335 6.74 11.26 -17.75
CA ASN A 335 7.76 10.99 -16.75
C ASN A 335 8.02 12.23 -15.88
N THR A 336 8.08 13.40 -16.51
CA THR A 336 8.25 14.69 -15.81
C THR A 336 7.10 14.96 -14.85
N LEU A 337 5.86 14.81 -15.31
CA LEU A 337 4.67 14.96 -14.46
C LEU A 337 4.62 13.91 -13.36
N ALA A 338 4.97 12.65 -13.65
CA ALA A 338 5.02 11.59 -12.66
C ALA A 338 5.99 11.89 -11.52
N HIS A 339 7.19 12.38 -11.83
CA HIS A 339 8.18 12.83 -10.83
C HIS A 339 7.65 14.01 -10.00
N ALA A 340 6.97 14.98 -10.63
CA ALA A 340 6.38 16.12 -9.91
C ALA A 340 5.28 15.67 -8.94
N VAL A 341 4.42 14.73 -9.38
CA VAL A 341 3.36 14.15 -8.54
C VAL A 341 3.93 13.32 -7.40
N LYS A 342 5.02 12.57 -7.61
CA LYS A 342 5.70 11.85 -6.52
C LYS A 342 6.23 12.78 -5.43
N LYS A 343 6.88 13.88 -5.82
CA LYS A 343 7.32 14.91 -4.87
C LYS A 343 6.17 15.56 -4.11
N LEU A 344 4.98 15.58 -4.72
CA LEU A 344 3.77 16.10 -4.08
C LEU A 344 3.16 15.08 -3.10
N GLU A 345 3.21 13.79 -3.45
CA GLU A 345 2.82 12.68 -2.58
C GLU A 345 3.65 12.66 -1.30
N GLU A 346 4.97 12.83 -1.39
CA GLU A 346 5.88 12.97 -0.23
C GLU A 346 5.50 14.14 0.70
N LYS A 347 4.92 15.20 0.15
CA LYS A 347 4.44 16.37 0.92
C LYS A 347 3.02 16.19 1.47
N GLY A 348 2.40 15.03 1.25
CA GLY A 348 1.03 14.75 1.66
C GLY A 348 -0.03 15.56 0.89
N GLN A 349 0.31 16.16 -0.25
CA GLN A 349 -0.60 17.06 -0.99
C GLN A 349 -1.26 16.40 -2.22
N LEU A 350 -1.03 15.11 -2.43
CA LEU A 350 -1.55 14.36 -3.59
C LEU A 350 -3.07 14.43 -3.71
N HIS A 351 -3.79 14.25 -2.60
CA HIS A 351 -5.25 14.29 -2.59
C HIS A 351 -5.79 15.66 -3.02
N LYS A 352 -5.13 16.74 -2.59
CA LYS A 352 -5.46 18.12 -3.00
C LYS A 352 -5.28 18.33 -4.49
N PHE A 353 -4.20 17.80 -5.06
CA PHE A 353 -3.97 17.85 -6.50
C PHE A 353 -4.99 17.06 -7.30
N LYS A 354 -5.31 15.83 -6.89
CA LYS A 354 -6.38 15.05 -7.56
C LYS A 354 -7.73 15.76 -7.50
N ALA A 355 -8.03 16.48 -6.42
CA ALA A 355 -9.21 17.31 -6.30
C ALA A 355 -9.20 18.47 -7.32
N VAL A 356 -8.08 19.19 -7.45
CA VAL A 356 -7.92 20.28 -8.44
C VAL A 356 -8.03 19.76 -9.88
N MET A 357 -7.48 18.58 -10.19
CA MET A 357 -7.61 17.95 -11.51
C MET A 357 -9.08 17.64 -11.87
N ASN A 358 -9.91 17.31 -10.88
CA ASN A 358 -11.35 17.14 -11.08
C ASN A 358 -12.09 18.47 -11.18
N TYR A 359 -11.75 19.45 -10.34
CA TYR A 359 -12.32 20.81 -10.37
C TYR A 359 -12.14 21.47 -11.74
N THR A 360 -10.93 21.38 -12.29
CA THR A 360 -10.56 21.98 -13.59
C THR A 360 -10.94 21.11 -14.79
N ALA A 361 -11.32 19.85 -14.56
CA ALA A 361 -11.46 18.83 -15.59
C ALA A 361 -10.23 18.76 -16.53
N CYS A 362 -9.03 18.96 -15.97
CA CYS A 362 -7.80 19.08 -16.75
C CYS A 362 -7.50 17.78 -17.53
N GLN A 363 -7.25 17.95 -18.84
CA GLN A 363 -6.93 16.89 -19.79
C GLN A 363 -5.59 17.14 -20.49
N ASP A 364 -4.74 18.00 -19.94
CA ASP A 364 -3.46 18.38 -20.52
C ASP A 364 -2.33 18.24 -19.48
N MET A 365 -1.17 17.71 -19.90
CA MET A 365 -0.07 17.42 -18.97
C MET A 365 0.70 18.68 -18.55
N ASP A 366 0.84 19.67 -19.44
CA ASP A 366 1.50 20.94 -19.12
C ASP A 366 0.64 21.77 -18.19
N GLU A 367 -0.68 21.77 -18.40
CA GLU A 367 -1.63 22.37 -17.46
C GLU A 367 -1.60 21.66 -16.10
N ALA A 368 -1.57 20.33 -16.08
CA ALA A 368 -1.46 19.55 -14.84
C ALA A 368 -0.19 19.91 -14.04
N LEU A 369 0.95 20.07 -14.72
CA LEU A 369 2.18 20.58 -14.11
C LEU A 369 1.99 22.00 -13.55
N GLY A 370 1.36 22.90 -14.31
CA GLY A 370 1.06 24.25 -13.86
C GLY A 370 0.16 24.29 -12.63
N TYR A 371 -0.80 23.37 -12.50
CA TYR A 371 -1.66 23.28 -11.32
C TYR A 371 -0.91 22.84 -10.08
N ILE A 372 0.11 21.99 -10.19
CA ILE A 372 0.97 21.61 -9.06
C ILE A 372 1.61 22.84 -8.42
N GLU A 373 2.08 23.78 -9.24
CA GLU A 373 2.68 25.04 -8.76
C GLU A 373 1.66 25.97 -8.10
N LYS A 374 0.41 25.94 -8.57
CA LYS A 374 -0.70 26.78 -8.09
C LYS A 374 -1.55 26.14 -7.00
N LEU A 375 -1.16 24.98 -6.45
CA LEU A 375 -1.96 24.27 -5.44
C LEU A 375 -2.31 25.11 -4.20
N SER A 376 -1.52 26.12 -3.86
CA SER A 376 -1.82 27.04 -2.74
C SER A 376 -3.02 27.95 -2.99
N GLU A 377 -3.39 28.17 -4.25
CA GLU A 377 -4.51 29.02 -4.67
C GLU A 377 -5.86 28.34 -4.51
N TYR A 378 -5.88 27.03 -4.30
CA TYR A 378 -7.10 26.25 -4.06
C TYR A 378 -7.27 25.93 -2.57
N ASP A 379 -8.52 25.90 -2.11
CA ASP A 379 -8.90 25.31 -0.83
C ASP A 379 -9.65 24.01 -1.08
N LEU A 380 -9.33 22.99 -0.30
CA LEU A 380 -10.02 21.70 -0.29
C LEU A 380 -10.63 21.48 1.10
N CYS A 381 -11.91 21.16 1.14
CA CYS A 381 -12.61 20.69 2.33
C CYS A 381 -13.07 19.24 2.10
N THR A 382 -12.38 18.31 2.75
CA THR A 382 -12.61 16.86 2.61
C THR A 382 -13.91 16.37 3.24
N ASP A 383 -14.43 17.12 4.23
CA ASP A 383 -15.64 16.74 4.98
C ASP A 383 -16.93 16.96 4.18
N ILE A 384 -16.85 17.65 3.04
CA ILE A 384 -17.99 18.02 2.21
C ILE A 384 -17.98 17.16 0.95
N ILE A 385 -18.86 16.17 0.90
CA ILE A 385 -18.94 15.20 -0.21
C ILE A 385 -20.23 15.33 -1.02
N CYS A 386 -21.23 16.07 -0.51
CA CYS A 386 -22.48 16.33 -1.23
C CYS A 386 -23.04 17.73 -0.97
N ALA A 387 -24.08 18.09 -1.73
CA ALA A 387 -24.73 19.39 -1.60
C ALA A 387 -25.30 19.62 -0.19
N ALA A 388 -25.89 18.59 0.41
CA ALA A 388 -26.42 18.69 1.77
C ALA A 388 -25.33 19.03 2.80
N ASP A 389 -24.15 18.42 2.71
CA ASP A 389 -23.02 18.70 3.61
C ASP A 389 -22.54 20.15 3.47
N TYR A 390 -22.48 20.64 2.23
CA TYR A 390 -22.10 22.04 1.97
C TYR A 390 -23.14 23.01 2.56
N GLY A 391 -24.43 22.70 2.41
CA GLY A 391 -25.53 23.47 3.00
C GLY A 391 -25.41 23.56 4.52
N LYS A 392 -25.12 22.42 5.19
CA LYS A 392 -24.87 22.34 6.63
C LYS A 392 -23.63 23.16 7.03
N TYR A 393 -22.52 22.99 6.30
CA TYR A 393 -21.28 23.73 6.53
C TYR A 393 -21.48 25.25 6.50
N ILE A 394 -22.22 25.76 5.51
CA ILE A 394 -22.51 27.19 5.38
C ILE A 394 -23.38 27.71 6.54
N ILE A 395 -24.37 26.93 6.97
CA ILE A 395 -25.24 27.30 8.10
C ILE A 395 -24.43 27.34 9.40
N ASN A 396 -23.58 26.33 9.63
CA ASN A 396 -22.73 26.25 10.82
C ASN A 396 -21.69 27.39 10.86
N GLN A 397 -21.13 27.80 9.71
CA GLN A 397 -20.24 28.98 9.68
C GLN A 397 -20.96 30.29 10.00
N LYS A 398 -22.23 30.44 9.58
CA LYS A 398 -23.00 31.68 9.79
C LYS A 398 -23.65 31.75 11.17
N ASN A 399 -24.06 30.61 11.72
CA ASN A 399 -24.69 30.49 13.02
C ASN A 399 -23.70 29.84 13.98
N ASN A 400 -22.95 30.66 14.73
CA ASN A 400 -21.94 30.25 15.72
C ASN A 400 -22.42 29.31 16.85
N ALA A 401 -23.67 28.83 16.81
CA ALA A 401 -24.22 27.68 17.51
C ALA A 401 -25.72 27.55 17.15
N ALA A 402 -26.13 26.44 16.54
CA ALA A 402 -27.47 25.86 16.75
C ALA A 402 -27.51 24.42 16.20
N THR A 403 -27.80 23.49 17.11
CA THR A 403 -27.95 22.03 16.96
C THR A 403 -28.51 21.57 15.61
N GLU A 404 -27.63 20.92 14.81
CA GLU A 404 -27.95 20.22 13.56
C GLU A 404 -29.18 19.30 13.66
N SER A 405 -29.42 18.72 14.83
CA SER A 405 -30.45 17.69 15.02
C SER A 405 -31.91 18.16 14.96
N GLU A 406 -32.18 19.47 15.14
CA GLU A 406 -33.55 20.01 15.05
C GLU A 406 -33.90 20.46 13.63
N LEU A 407 -32.92 20.98 12.89
CA LEU A 407 -33.09 21.46 11.52
C LEU A 407 -33.12 20.31 10.51
N ASP A 408 -32.40 19.21 10.76
CA ASP A 408 -32.38 18.00 9.91
C ASP A 408 -33.77 17.46 9.55
N LYS A 409 -34.78 17.72 10.39
CA LYS A 409 -36.16 17.24 10.17
C LYS A 409 -37.02 18.14 9.28
N TYR A 410 -36.64 19.42 9.12
CA TYR A 410 -37.51 20.43 8.52
C TYR A 410 -36.84 21.28 7.44
N PHE A 411 -35.51 21.27 7.37
CA PHE A 411 -34.74 22.07 6.43
C PHE A 411 -34.16 21.21 5.32
N ASP A 412 -34.40 21.62 4.07
CA ASP A 412 -33.87 20.94 2.88
C ASP A 412 -32.44 21.43 2.60
N PHE A 413 -31.47 20.78 3.28
CA PHE A 413 -30.05 21.11 3.15
C PHE A 413 -29.50 20.82 1.76
N GLU A 414 -30.03 19.82 1.07
CA GLU A 414 -29.56 19.43 -0.26
C GLU A 414 -29.86 20.53 -1.28
N ARG A 415 -31.11 21.00 -1.31
CA ARG A 415 -31.51 22.09 -2.20
C ARG A 415 -30.80 23.39 -1.87
N PHE A 416 -30.73 23.75 -0.58
CA PHE A 416 -30.02 24.96 -0.16
C PHE A 416 -28.53 24.91 -0.50
N GLY A 417 -27.88 23.77 -0.25
CA GLY A 417 -26.47 23.58 -0.59
C GLY A 417 -26.22 23.64 -2.09
N PHE A 418 -27.08 23.05 -2.92
CA PHE A 418 -26.99 23.11 -4.37
C PHE A 418 -27.00 24.55 -4.89
N ASP A 419 -27.92 25.37 -4.40
CA ASP A 419 -28.00 26.80 -4.75
C ASP A 419 -26.71 27.53 -4.35
N ARG A 420 -26.20 27.27 -3.15
CA ARG A 420 -24.99 27.93 -2.62
C ARG A 420 -23.70 27.49 -3.29
N ILE A 421 -23.57 26.22 -3.70
CA ILE A 421 -22.42 25.70 -4.45
C ILE A 421 -22.24 26.48 -5.75
N SER A 422 -23.35 26.75 -6.45
CA SER A 422 -23.34 27.51 -7.69
C SER A 422 -22.98 28.98 -7.47
N GLU A 423 -23.44 29.58 -6.37
CA GLU A 423 -23.14 30.98 -6.02
C GLU A 423 -21.71 31.19 -5.52
N ASP A 424 -21.17 30.24 -4.76
CA ASP A 424 -19.85 30.33 -4.11
C ASP A 424 -18.71 29.77 -4.99
N ASP A 425 -19.01 29.42 -6.26
CA ASP A 425 -18.09 28.82 -7.24
C ASP A 425 -17.32 27.61 -6.70
N VAL A 426 -18.04 26.74 -6.00
CA VAL A 426 -17.51 25.50 -5.43
C VAL A 426 -17.81 24.35 -6.36
N VAL A 427 -16.86 23.43 -6.53
CA VAL A 427 -17.12 22.15 -7.19
C VAL A 427 -16.95 21.04 -6.17
N ILE A 428 -17.97 20.19 -6.05
CA ILE A 428 -17.87 18.95 -5.30
C ILE A 428 -17.19 17.92 -6.18
N THR A 429 -16.01 17.49 -5.74
CA THR A 429 -15.23 16.43 -6.38
C THR A 429 -15.31 15.15 -5.54
N PRO A 430 -14.91 13.99 -6.07
CA PRO A 430 -14.79 12.77 -5.28
C PRO A 430 -13.86 12.89 -4.06
N TYR A 431 -13.02 13.93 -4.00
CA TYR A 431 -12.06 14.18 -2.92
C TYR A 431 -12.53 15.24 -1.91
N GLY A 432 -13.73 15.81 -2.12
CA GLY A 432 -14.29 16.88 -1.30
C GLY A 432 -14.62 18.15 -2.11
N ALA A 433 -15.08 19.19 -1.42
CA ALA A 433 -15.41 20.48 -2.01
C ALA A 433 -14.14 21.30 -2.27
N VAL A 434 -13.96 21.72 -3.51
CA VAL A 434 -12.84 22.55 -3.97
C VAL A 434 -13.34 23.94 -4.35
N ARG A 435 -12.58 24.96 -3.97
CA ARG A 435 -12.78 26.35 -4.41
C ARG A 435 -11.45 27.00 -4.75
N GLU A 436 -11.47 27.92 -5.72
CA GLU A 436 -10.32 28.79 -6.00
C GLU A 436 -10.39 30.06 -5.14
N LYS A 437 -9.27 30.46 -4.53
CA LYS A 437 -9.20 31.64 -3.65
C LYS A 437 -9.34 32.98 -4.38
N SER A 438 -9.12 32.98 -5.69
CA SER A 438 -9.15 34.19 -6.54
C SER A 438 -10.57 34.70 -6.81
N VAL A 439 -11.60 33.86 -6.60
CA VAL A 439 -13.02 34.24 -6.73
C VAL A 439 -13.52 34.83 -5.41
N GLN A 440 -13.19 36.10 -5.16
CA GLN A 440 -13.90 36.87 -4.14
C GLN A 440 -15.29 37.22 -4.67
N PRO A 441 -16.38 36.96 -3.92
CA PRO A 441 -17.66 37.59 -4.25
C PRO A 441 -17.47 39.11 -4.21
N VAL A 442 -17.86 39.78 -5.29
CA VAL A 442 -17.88 41.24 -5.41
C VAL A 442 -18.80 41.80 -4.34
N MET A 443 -18.24 42.17 -3.19
CA MET A 443 -18.94 42.94 -2.18
C MET A 443 -18.85 44.42 -2.57
N ASP A 444 -19.94 44.86 -3.20
CA ASP A 444 -20.30 46.23 -3.53
C ASP A 444 -19.91 47.20 -2.39
N LYS A 445 -18.92 48.07 -2.63
CA LYS A 445 -18.64 49.20 -1.75
C LYS A 445 -19.74 50.24 -1.90
N LYS A 446 -20.83 50.11 -1.13
CA LYS A 446 -21.60 51.27 -0.68
C LYS A 446 -21.21 51.63 0.74
N ALA A 447 -20.07 52.32 0.86
CA ALA A 447 -19.81 53.17 2.01
C ALA A 447 -20.67 54.42 1.86
N GLY A 448 -21.65 54.57 2.74
CA GLY A 448 -22.42 55.80 2.88
C GLY A 448 -21.51 56.96 3.24
N SER A 449 -21.59 58.03 2.46
CA SER A 449 -21.08 59.34 2.85
C SER A 449 -21.93 59.88 4.00
N MET A 450 -21.41 59.82 5.22
CA MET A 450 -21.85 60.73 6.28
C MET A 450 -21.28 62.11 5.97
N THR A 451 -22.14 63.01 5.50
CA THR A 451 -21.90 64.45 5.60
C THR A 451 -22.18 64.86 7.04
N GLU A 452 -21.12 65.17 7.78
CA GLU A 452 -21.18 66.11 8.89
C GLU A 452 -21.71 67.45 8.35
N VAL A 453 -22.77 67.98 8.96
CA VAL A 453 -23.05 69.40 8.91
C VAL A 453 -23.26 69.86 10.35
N ALA A 454 -22.30 70.65 10.82
CA ALA A 454 -22.43 71.50 11.97
C ALA A 454 -23.48 72.59 11.70
N ASN A 455 -24.52 72.65 12.54
CA ASN A 455 -24.97 73.82 13.29
C ASN A 455 -26.24 73.51 14.09
#